data_AF-A0ABD3X2H3-F1
#
_entry.id   AF-A0ABD3X2H3-F1
#
_cell.length_a   1.000
_cell.length_b   1.000
_cell.length_c   1.000
_cell.angle_alpha   90.00
_cell.angle_beta   90.00
_cell.angle_gamma   90.00
#
_symmetry.space_group_name_H-M   'P 1'
#
loop_
_entity.id
_entity.type
_entity.pdbx_description
1 polymer ?
#
loop_
_entity_poly.entity_id
_entity_poly.type
_entity_poly.pdbx_seq_one_letter_code
_entity_poly.pdbx_strand_id
1 'polypeptide(L)'
;VVNFALKKPANQSTTLDYRNFNWTADLAVDGNSDGRQSETSRTCSGTQEILNVNHTWEVDIGFQIIVKTITVYGRTDNKADNQLYGVTLYLGNTSGPWSYGKQLTSFNQDLPYVFKPDNAIARFISLKRLANILVICEVTVEGECKRGTYGPGCNDKCGYCYKENDRCSPTDGRCVDGCEAGWHGYTCKQ
;
A
#
# COMPACT_ATOMS: atom_id res chain seq x y z
N VAL A 1 -13.43 3.58 -3.54
CA VAL A 1 -12.46 2.63 -2.92
C VAL A 1 -11.42 3.46 -2.18
N VAL A 2 -10.97 3.05 -1.00
CA VAL A 2 -10.04 3.83 -0.16
C VAL A 2 -8.61 3.36 -0.41
N ASN A 3 -7.70 4.27 -0.77
CA ASN A 3 -6.26 4.00 -0.83
C ASN A 3 -5.67 4.14 0.58
N PHE A 4 -5.33 3.01 1.21
CA PHE A 4 -4.78 2.98 2.57
C PHE A 4 -3.34 3.49 2.65
N ALA A 5 -2.60 3.52 1.55
CA ALA A 5 -1.23 4.00 1.50
C ALA A 5 -1.12 5.52 1.36
N LEU A 6 -2.20 6.20 0.96
CA LEU A 6 -2.20 7.65 0.71
C LEU A 6 -1.66 8.44 1.90
N LYS A 7 -0.59 9.22 1.66
CA LYS A 7 0.14 10.07 2.61
C LYS A 7 0.66 9.33 3.84
N LYS A 8 0.85 8.01 3.74
CA LYS A 8 1.46 7.21 4.82
C LYS A 8 2.98 7.37 4.85
N PRO A 9 3.62 7.15 6.01
CA PRO A 9 5.07 7.11 6.08
C PRO A 9 5.62 6.03 5.15
N ALA A 10 6.54 6.42 4.28
CA ALA A 10 7.24 5.53 3.37
C ALA A 10 8.75 5.69 3.50
N ASN A 11 9.48 4.60 3.29
CA ASN A 11 10.93 4.54 3.36
C ASN A 11 11.48 3.76 2.16
N GLN A 12 12.74 4.04 1.82
CA GLN A 12 13.44 3.32 0.76
C GLN A 12 14.92 3.12 1.12
N SER A 13 15.59 2.17 0.46
CA SER A 13 16.97 1.77 0.79
C SER A 13 17.98 2.92 0.65
N THR A 14 17.84 3.71 -0.41
CA THR A 14 18.65 4.89 -0.71
C THR A 14 17.77 5.90 -1.42
N THR A 15 18.16 7.17 -1.43
CA THR A 15 17.40 8.23 -2.10
C THR A 15 18.26 8.91 -3.15
N LEU A 16 17.75 8.95 -4.38
CA LEU A 16 18.38 9.69 -5.47
C LEU A 16 18.19 11.19 -5.25
N ASP A 17 19.30 11.91 -5.17
CA ASP A 17 19.34 13.36 -5.32
C ASP A 17 19.95 13.70 -6.68
N TYR A 18 19.14 14.27 -7.57
CA TYR A 18 19.58 14.62 -8.92
C TYR A 18 18.91 15.93 -9.37
N ARG A 19 19.71 16.87 -9.91
CA ARG A 19 19.24 18.18 -10.41
C ARG A 19 18.39 18.96 -9.41
N ASN A 20 18.85 19.05 -8.16
CA ASN A 20 18.13 19.73 -7.07
C ASN A 20 16.71 19.18 -6.88
N PHE A 21 16.58 17.86 -7.00
CA PHE A 21 15.34 17.16 -6.74
C PHE A 21 15.65 15.86 -6.00
N ASN A 22 14.98 15.68 -4.86
CA ASN A 22 15.12 14.53 -4.02
C ASN A 22 13.97 13.57 -4.31
N TRP A 23 14.27 12.37 -4.80
CA TRP A 23 13.28 11.38 -5.20
C TRP A 23 12.84 10.56 -3.99
N THR A 24 12.25 11.24 -3.01
CA THR A 24 11.93 10.67 -1.71
C THR A 24 10.83 9.60 -1.78
N ALA A 25 10.82 8.69 -0.81
CA ALA A 25 9.91 7.55 -0.79
C ALA A 25 8.43 7.94 -0.74
N ASP A 26 8.11 9.07 -0.11
CA ASP A 26 6.75 9.59 0.09
C ASP A 26 6.06 10.03 -1.20
N LEU A 27 6.83 10.32 -2.27
CA LEU A 27 6.28 10.61 -3.59
C LEU A 27 5.44 9.45 -4.14
N ALA A 28 5.82 8.20 -3.82
CA ALA A 28 5.07 7.03 -4.27
C ALA A 28 3.77 6.77 -3.49
N VAL A 29 3.42 7.64 -2.54
CA VAL A 29 2.16 7.57 -1.78
C VAL A 29 1.50 8.94 -1.70
N ASP A 30 1.82 9.83 -2.63
CA ASP A 30 1.38 11.22 -2.57
C ASP A 30 0.00 11.43 -3.24
N GLY A 31 -0.51 10.40 -3.92
CA GLY A 31 -1.78 10.41 -4.65
C GLY A 31 -1.65 10.79 -6.12
N ASN A 32 -0.44 10.93 -6.65
CA ASN A 32 -0.17 11.33 -8.02
C ASN A 32 0.44 10.18 -8.84
N SER A 33 -0.42 9.48 -9.58
CA SER A 33 0.01 8.36 -10.43
C SER A 33 0.61 8.77 -11.79
N ASP A 34 0.93 10.04 -12.02
CA ASP A 34 1.56 10.46 -13.28
C ASP A 34 2.97 9.87 -13.38
N GLY A 35 3.17 8.95 -14.31
CA GLY A 35 4.48 8.33 -14.55
C GLY A 35 5.43 9.16 -15.39
N ARG A 36 5.05 10.37 -15.83
CA ARG A 36 5.93 11.24 -16.63
C ARG A 36 6.89 11.99 -15.72
N GLN A 37 8.15 11.57 -15.69
CA GLN A 37 9.18 12.32 -14.97
C GLN A 37 9.82 13.41 -15.83
N SER A 38 9.30 14.64 -15.74
CA SER A 38 9.97 15.84 -16.25
C SER A 38 10.50 16.71 -15.10
N GLU A 39 11.30 17.73 -15.43
CA GLU A 39 11.73 18.76 -14.47
C GLU A 39 10.54 19.43 -13.75
N THR A 40 9.34 19.39 -14.35
CA THR A 40 8.12 20.02 -13.86
C THR A 40 7.13 19.07 -13.19
N SER A 41 7.17 17.75 -13.46
CA SER A 41 6.18 16.79 -12.93
C SER A 41 6.63 16.16 -11.62
N ARG A 42 7.92 15.75 -11.49
CA ARG A 42 8.57 15.36 -10.21
C ARG A 42 7.70 14.47 -9.29
N THR A 43 7.11 13.42 -9.84
CA THR A 43 6.05 12.61 -9.18
C THR A 43 6.55 11.29 -8.61
N CYS A 44 7.71 10.80 -9.05
CA CYS A 44 8.16 9.46 -8.68
C CYS A 44 9.22 9.47 -7.58
N SER A 45 9.15 8.46 -6.70
CA SER A 45 10.24 8.07 -5.81
C SER A 45 11.33 7.32 -6.58
N GLY A 46 12.55 7.33 -6.05
CA GLY A 46 13.71 6.80 -6.76
C GLY A 46 14.90 6.53 -5.84
N THR A 47 15.48 5.34 -5.99
CA THR A 47 16.73 4.98 -5.31
C THR A 47 17.96 5.48 -6.06
N GLN A 48 19.10 5.55 -5.37
CA GLN A 48 20.37 5.88 -6.03
C GLN A 48 20.74 4.80 -7.06
N GLU A 49 21.38 5.20 -8.16
CA GLU A 49 21.88 4.25 -9.16
C GLU A 49 23.11 3.50 -8.62
N ILE A 50 22.87 2.27 -8.15
CA ILE A 50 23.88 1.36 -7.63
C ILE A 50 23.70 0.03 -8.33
N LEU A 51 24.73 -0.39 -9.07
CA LEU A 51 24.66 -1.53 -9.97
C LEU A 51 24.39 -2.86 -9.23
N ASN A 52 23.42 -3.62 -9.72
CA ASN A 52 23.14 -5.00 -9.29
C ASN A 52 22.99 -5.20 -7.77
N VAL A 53 22.32 -4.28 -7.08
CA VAL A 53 22.00 -4.43 -5.66
C VAL A 53 20.50 -4.59 -5.44
N ASN A 54 20.12 -5.05 -4.25
CA ASN A 54 18.73 -5.08 -3.83
C ASN A 54 18.29 -3.67 -3.41
N HIS A 55 17.42 -3.07 -4.20
CA HIS A 55 16.73 -1.82 -3.87
C HIS A 55 15.40 -2.15 -3.20
N THR A 56 15.00 -1.36 -2.21
CA THR A 56 13.75 -1.56 -1.47
C THR A 56 12.96 -0.28 -1.29
N TRP A 57 11.65 -0.40 -1.28
CA TRP A 57 10.69 0.63 -0.87
C TRP A 57 9.63 -0.02 0.05
N GLU A 58 9.19 0.67 1.09
CA GLU A 58 8.20 0.19 2.08
C GLU A 58 7.26 1.34 2.46
N VAL A 59 5.97 1.04 2.62
CA VAL A 59 5.00 1.91 3.28
C VAL A 59 4.45 1.25 4.55
N ASP A 60 4.38 2.04 5.63
CA ASP A 60 3.70 1.67 6.88
C ASP A 60 2.28 2.22 6.90
N ILE A 61 1.27 1.35 6.78
CA ILE A 61 -0.15 1.74 6.87
C ILE A 61 -0.50 2.28 8.28
N GLY A 62 0.27 1.88 9.29
CA GLY A 62 0.10 2.23 10.71
C GLY A 62 -0.68 1.18 11.51
N PHE A 63 -1.48 0.36 10.84
CA PHE A 63 -2.34 -0.68 11.42
C PHE A 63 -2.51 -1.82 10.40
N GLN A 64 -3.03 -2.96 10.87
CA GLN A 64 -3.22 -4.12 10.01
C GLN A 64 -4.55 -4.05 9.28
N ILE A 65 -4.53 -4.22 7.97
CA ILE A 65 -5.71 -4.25 7.09
C ILE A 65 -5.81 -5.59 6.36
N ILE A 66 -6.99 -5.86 5.81
CA ILE A 66 -7.18 -6.91 4.81
C ILE A 66 -6.90 -6.27 3.45
N VAL A 67 -5.78 -6.65 2.84
CA VAL A 67 -5.34 -6.12 1.55
C VAL A 67 -6.06 -6.85 0.42
N LYS A 68 -6.82 -6.11 -0.40
CA LYS A 68 -7.55 -6.67 -1.55
C LYS A 68 -6.76 -6.56 -2.83
N THR A 69 -6.19 -5.39 -3.10
CA THR A 69 -5.44 -5.11 -4.34
C THR A 69 -4.35 -4.09 -4.06
N ILE A 70 -3.19 -4.30 -4.67
CA ILE A 70 -2.11 -3.32 -4.67
C ILE A 70 -1.79 -3.00 -6.12
N THR A 71 -1.78 -1.71 -6.46
CA THR A 71 -1.42 -1.24 -7.79
C THR A 71 -0.15 -0.40 -7.71
N VAL A 72 0.87 -0.78 -8.48
CA VAL A 72 2.17 -0.10 -8.53
C VAL A 72 2.33 0.57 -9.89
N TYR A 73 2.42 1.89 -9.87
CA TYR A 73 2.63 2.73 -11.03
C TYR A 73 4.12 2.99 -11.21
N GLY A 74 4.62 2.77 -12.42
CA GLY A 74 6.01 3.07 -12.80
C GLY A 74 6.08 4.25 -13.75
N ARG A 75 7.30 4.56 -14.20
CA ARG A 75 7.52 5.59 -15.22
C ARG A 75 6.85 5.23 -16.54
N THR A 76 6.32 6.23 -17.23
CA THR A 76 5.62 6.06 -18.52
C THR A 76 6.28 6.83 -19.66
N ASP A 77 7.22 7.73 -19.35
CA ASP A 77 7.94 8.57 -20.32
C ASP A 77 9.12 7.87 -21.00
N ASN A 78 9.63 6.77 -20.43
CA ASN A 78 10.65 5.93 -21.03
C ASN A 78 10.24 4.46 -21.04
N LYS A 79 9.59 4.02 -22.14
CA LYS A 79 9.07 2.65 -22.28
C LYS A 79 10.15 1.57 -22.47
N ALA A 80 11.39 1.94 -22.78
CA ALA A 80 12.46 0.98 -23.10
C ALA A 80 13.10 0.33 -21.87
N ASP A 81 12.90 0.92 -20.69
CA ASP A 81 13.37 0.38 -19.41
C ASP A 81 12.16 0.34 -18.46
N ASN A 82 11.56 -0.83 -18.32
CA ASN A 82 10.57 -1.02 -17.27
C ASN A 82 11.33 -1.26 -15.96
N GLN A 83 11.59 -0.19 -15.20
CA GLN A 83 12.34 -0.23 -13.94
C GLN A 83 11.62 -1.04 -12.85
N LEU A 84 10.41 -1.54 -13.10
CA LEU A 84 9.66 -2.39 -12.21
C LEU A 84 9.67 -3.87 -12.65
N TYR A 85 10.27 -4.22 -13.80
CA TYR A 85 10.35 -5.62 -14.23
C TYR A 85 11.10 -6.49 -13.20
N GLY A 86 10.49 -7.59 -12.77
CA GLY A 86 11.02 -8.47 -11.72
C GLY A 86 10.89 -7.91 -10.30
N VAL A 87 10.11 -6.84 -10.10
CA VAL A 87 9.79 -6.35 -8.75
C VAL A 87 9.01 -7.41 -7.99
N THR A 88 9.35 -7.56 -6.72
CA THR A 88 8.74 -8.53 -5.83
C THR A 88 8.04 -7.81 -4.69
N LEU A 89 6.75 -8.13 -4.51
CA LEU A 89 5.92 -7.64 -3.41
C LEU A 89 6.07 -8.52 -2.18
N TYR A 90 6.15 -7.88 -1.01
CA TYR A 90 6.15 -8.49 0.32
C TYR A 90 5.11 -7.81 1.20
N LEU A 91 4.38 -8.61 1.97
CA LEU A 91 3.38 -8.17 2.94
C LEU A 91 3.78 -8.63 4.33
N GLY A 92 3.75 -7.74 5.32
CA GLY A 92 4.19 -8.04 6.67
C GLY A 92 3.46 -7.25 7.76
N ASN A 93 3.65 -7.68 9.01
CA ASN A 93 3.12 -7.00 10.20
C ASN A 93 4.20 -6.22 10.98
N THR A 94 5.46 -6.42 10.63
CA THR A 94 6.64 -5.73 11.18
C THR A 94 7.48 -5.20 10.03
N SER A 95 8.20 -4.10 10.26
CA SER A 95 9.22 -3.62 9.30
C SER A 95 10.39 -4.60 9.24
N GLY A 96 10.86 -4.93 8.04
CA GLY A 96 12.00 -5.84 7.78
C GLY A 96 11.79 -7.31 8.21
N PRO A 97 12.86 -8.13 8.12
CA PRO A 97 13.27 -8.74 6.87
C PRO A 97 12.15 -9.60 6.25
N TRP A 98 12.02 -9.47 4.94
CA TRP A 98 10.90 -9.86 4.06
C TRP A 98 10.62 -11.37 3.90
N SER A 99 10.80 -12.14 4.97
CA SER A 99 10.79 -13.62 4.96
C SER A 99 9.42 -14.23 5.27
N TYR A 100 8.45 -13.45 5.73
CA TYR A 100 7.17 -13.95 6.28
C TYR A 100 5.93 -13.43 5.56
N GLY A 101 6.05 -13.16 4.25
CA GLY A 101 4.98 -12.59 3.44
C GLY A 101 4.65 -13.40 2.18
N LYS A 102 3.47 -13.14 1.60
CA LYS A 102 3.14 -13.61 0.24
C LYS A 102 4.05 -12.91 -0.76
N GLN A 103 4.83 -13.69 -1.49
CA GLN A 103 5.70 -13.19 -2.55
C GLN A 103 4.96 -13.21 -3.89
N LEU A 104 4.94 -12.08 -4.59
CA LEU A 104 4.44 -11.99 -5.96
C LEU A 104 5.46 -11.26 -6.80
N THR A 105 5.90 -11.87 -7.90
CA THR A 105 6.85 -11.26 -8.84
C THR A 105 6.15 -10.99 -10.16
N SER A 106 6.27 -9.76 -10.67
CA SER A 106 5.72 -9.39 -11.98
C SER A 106 6.79 -9.50 -13.07
N PHE A 107 6.42 -10.15 -14.17
CA PHE A 107 7.20 -10.21 -15.41
C PHE A 107 6.45 -9.58 -16.60
N ASN A 108 5.31 -8.91 -16.35
CA ASN A 108 4.61 -8.19 -17.40
C ASN A 108 5.41 -6.92 -17.76
N GLN A 109 5.32 -6.40 -18.97
CA GLN A 109 5.86 -5.08 -19.32
C GLN A 109 4.79 -3.97 -19.24
N ASP A 110 3.52 -4.33 -19.16
CA ASP A 110 2.41 -3.37 -19.05
C ASP A 110 2.32 -2.76 -17.64
N LEU A 111 2.21 -1.44 -17.57
CA LEU A 111 2.00 -0.66 -16.35
C LEU A 111 0.58 -0.11 -16.29
N PRO A 112 -0.01 0.04 -15.08
CA PRO A 112 0.56 -0.29 -13.78
C PRO A 112 0.51 -1.80 -13.46
N TYR A 113 1.36 -2.26 -12.54
CA TYR A 113 1.30 -3.64 -12.06
C TYR A 113 0.27 -3.82 -10.96
N VAL A 114 -0.60 -4.81 -11.12
CA VAL A 114 -1.67 -5.12 -10.18
C VAL A 114 -1.38 -6.43 -9.47
N PHE A 115 -1.20 -6.36 -8.15
CA PHE A 115 -1.05 -7.52 -7.27
C PHE A 115 -2.37 -7.83 -6.58
N LYS A 116 -2.74 -9.11 -6.57
CA LYS A 116 -3.91 -9.65 -5.87
C LYS A 116 -3.44 -10.58 -4.74
N PRO A 117 -3.28 -10.07 -3.51
CA PRO A 117 -2.74 -10.86 -2.42
C PRO A 117 -3.74 -11.82 -1.76
N ASP A 118 -4.94 -11.97 -2.30
CA ASP A 118 -6.01 -12.87 -1.81
C ASP A 118 -6.43 -12.57 -0.36
N ASN A 119 -6.76 -11.31 -0.08
CA ASN A 119 -7.20 -10.85 1.24
C ASN A 119 -6.18 -11.09 2.36
N ALA A 120 -4.88 -11.04 2.04
CA ALA A 120 -3.82 -11.14 3.03
C ALA A 120 -3.90 -10.00 4.06
N ILE A 121 -3.56 -10.31 5.31
CA ILE A 121 -3.51 -9.33 6.39
C ILE A 121 -2.11 -8.72 6.45
N ALA A 122 -1.99 -7.40 6.40
CA ALA A 122 -0.71 -6.72 6.48
C ALA A 122 -0.83 -5.30 7.05
N ARG A 123 0.26 -4.81 7.65
CA ARG A 123 0.49 -3.40 7.99
C ARG A 123 1.55 -2.77 7.09
N PHE A 124 2.56 -3.52 6.72
CA PHE A 124 3.67 -3.07 5.89
C PHE A 124 3.55 -3.68 4.49
N ILE A 125 3.69 -2.82 3.48
CA ILE A 125 3.68 -3.20 2.06
C ILE A 125 5.03 -2.80 1.49
N SER A 126 5.76 -3.79 0.96
CA SER A 126 7.16 -3.57 0.60
C SER A 126 7.49 -4.16 -0.76
N LEU A 127 8.27 -3.41 -1.52
CA LEU A 127 8.74 -3.78 -2.84
C LEU A 127 10.25 -3.95 -2.78
N LYS A 128 10.75 -5.02 -3.39
CA LYS A 128 12.19 -5.28 -3.53
C LYS A 128 12.49 -5.67 -4.97
N ARG A 129 13.62 -5.18 -5.47
CA ARG A 129 14.11 -5.53 -6.81
C ARG A 129 15.64 -5.60 -6.80
N LEU A 130 16.20 -6.64 -7.42
CA LEU A 130 17.62 -6.71 -7.75
C LEU A 130 17.84 -5.96 -9.07
N ALA A 131 18.45 -4.78 -9.01
CA ALA A 131 18.58 -3.89 -10.17
C ALA A 131 19.65 -2.81 -9.96
N ASN A 132 19.81 -1.93 -10.95
CA ASN A 132 20.64 -0.73 -10.82
C ASN A 132 19.91 0.41 -10.11
N ILE A 133 18.59 0.52 -10.31
CA ILE A 133 17.73 1.54 -9.71
C ILE A 133 16.31 0.98 -9.54
N LEU A 134 15.58 1.50 -8.56
CA LEU A 134 14.14 1.31 -8.37
C LEU A 134 13.46 2.67 -8.42
N VAL A 135 12.49 2.81 -9.33
CA VAL A 135 11.68 4.02 -9.48
C VAL A 135 10.21 3.64 -9.41
N ILE A 136 9.46 4.27 -8.51
CA ILE A 136 8.04 4.01 -8.29
C ILE A 136 7.32 5.35 -8.32
N CYS A 137 6.27 5.47 -9.11
CA CYS A 137 5.54 6.72 -9.26
C CYS A 137 4.34 6.80 -8.32
N GLU A 138 3.65 5.69 -8.05
CA GLU A 138 2.59 5.63 -7.05
C GLU A 138 2.37 4.18 -6.63
N VAL A 139 1.97 3.97 -5.38
CA VAL A 139 1.51 2.70 -4.83
C VAL A 139 0.14 2.91 -4.20
N THR A 140 -0.89 2.33 -4.80
CA THR A 140 -2.22 2.31 -4.21
C THR A 140 -2.47 0.99 -3.52
N VAL A 141 -2.98 1.05 -2.28
CA VAL A 141 -3.32 -0.12 -1.47
C VAL A 141 -4.81 -0.08 -1.19
N GLU A 142 -5.56 -0.91 -1.89
CA GLU A 142 -6.99 -1.07 -1.68
C GLU A 142 -7.24 -2.21 -0.69
N GLY A 143 -8.09 -1.96 0.30
CA GLY A 143 -8.36 -2.92 1.34
C GLY A 143 -9.60 -2.57 2.17
N GLU A 144 -9.71 -3.25 3.30
CA GLU A 144 -10.72 -2.98 4.31
C GLU A 144 -10.14 -3.22 5.72
N CYS A 145 -10.81 -2.65 6.71
CA CYS A 145 -10.49 -2.92 8.10
C CYS A 145 -10.68 -4.40 8.43
N LYS A 146 -9.91 -4.89 9.41
CA LYS A 146 -10.17 -6.20 10.00
C LYS A 146 -11.58 -6.23 10.59
N ARG A 147 -12.18 -7.42 10.59
CA ARG A 147 -13.45 -7.66 11.31
C ARG A 147 -13.34 -7.13 12.74
N GLY A 148 -14.39 -6.48 13.22
CA GLY A 148 -14.40 -5.83 14.52
C GLY A 148 -13.83 -4.42 14.56
N THR A 149 -13.32 -3.89 13.45
CA THR A 149 -12.81 -2.51 13.39
C THR A 149 -13.33 -1.74 12.19
N TYR A 150 -13.45 -0.41 12.34
CA TYR A 150 -13.91 0.51 11.30
C TYR A 150 -13.26 1.90 11.44
N GLY A 151 -13.64 2.78 10.52
CA GLY A 151 -13.32 4.21 10.60
C GLY A 151 -11.92 4.54 10.08
N PRO A 152 -11.54 5.82 10.14
CA PRO A 152 -10.22 6.27 9.73
C PRO A 152 -9.14 5.54 10.53
N GLY A 153 -8.32 4.75 9.83
CA GLY A 153 -7.25 4.03 10.47
C GLY A 153 -7.62 2.70 11.13
N CYS A 154 -8.87 2.23 10.97
CA CYS A 154 -9.36 1.00 11.62
C CYS A 154 -9.17 0.99 13.15
N ASN A 155 -9.26 2.16 13.79
CA ASN A 155 -9.06 2.31 15.23
C ASN A 155 -10.37 2.15 16.04
N ASP A 156 -11.53 2.32 15.39
CA ASP A 156 -12.81 2.20 16.07
C ASP A 156 -13.25 0.75 16.12
N LYS A 157 -13.65 0.28 17.31
CA LYS A 157 -14.21 -1.07 17.46
C LYS A 157 -15.69 -1.08 17.11
N CYS A 158 -16.14 -2.12 16.39
CA CYS A 158 -17.56 -2.41 16.22
C CYS A 158 -18.25 -2.57 17.59
N GLY A 159 -19.57 -2.30 17.64
CA GLY A 159 -20.39 -2.66 18.80
C GLY A 159 -20.94 -4.08 18.67
N TYR A 160 -22.02 -4.36 19.39
CA TYR A 160 -22.61 -5.69 19.53
C TYR A 160 -23.63 -5.95 18.39
N CYS A 161 -23.13 -6.35 17.23
CA CYS A 161 -23.94 -6.62 16.03
C CYS A 161 -24.52 -8.05 16.04
N TYR A 162 -25.78 -8.21 15.59
CA TYR A 162 -26.61 -9.43 15.72
C TYR A 162 -26.08 -10.76 15.11
N LYS A 163 -24.98 -10.79 14.33
CA LYS A 163 -24.45 -12.02 13.69
C LYS A 163 -22.92 -12.12 13.72
N GLU A 164 -22.44 -13.36 13.86
CA GLU A 164 -21.06 -13.75 14.15
C GLU A 164 -19.97 -12.98 13.38
N ASN A 165 -19.02 -12.43 14.15
CA ASN A 165 -17.79 -11.73 13.77
C ASN A 165 -17.90 -10.26 13.35
N ASP A 166 -18.64 -9.44 14.11
CA ASP A 166 -18.41 -7.99 14.18
C ASP A 166 -18.29 -7.29 12.82
N ARG A 167 -19.12 -7.67 11.84
CA ARG A 167 -19.19 -6.96 10.55
C ARG A 167 -20.09 -5.76 10.70
N CYS A 168 -19.61 -4.79 11.48
CA CYS A 168 -20.07 -3.43 11.30
C CYS A 168 -19.52 -2.90 9.97
N SER A 169 -20.21 -1.92 9.40
CA SER A 169 -19.79 -1.22 8.20
C SER A 169 -18.37 -0.65 8.40
N PRO A 170 -17.43 -0.91 7.48
CA PRO A 170 -16.03 -0.52 7.67
C PRO A 170 -15.83 1.00 7.62
N THR A 171 -16.81 1.76 7.11
CA THR A 171 -16.73 3.22 7.00
C THR A 171 -17.22 3.95 8.24
N ASP A 172 -18.33 3.51 8.82
CA ASP A 172 -19.08 4.25 9.85
C ASP A 172 -19.50 3.41 11.06
N GLY A 173 -19.16 2.12 11.08
CA GLY A 173 -19.39 1.26 12.25
C GLY A 173 -20.82 0.81 12.45
N ARG A 174 -21.70 1.01 11.46
CA ARG A 174 -23.09 0.59 11.53
C ARG A 174 -23.24 -0.93 11.47
N CYS A 175 -24.04 -1.53 12.35
CA CYS A 175 -24.42 -2.92 12.23
C CYS A 175 -25.51 -3.09 11.15
N VAL A 176 -25.21 -3.84 10.08
CA VAL A 176 -26.12 -4.02 8.94
C VAL A 176 -27.37 -4.83 9.33
N ASP A 177 -27.18 -5.86 10.15
CA ASP A 177 -28.25 -6.77 10.60
C ASP A 177 -28.91 -6.34 11.91
N GLY A 178 -28.61 -5.13 12.40
CA GLY A 178 -29.08 -4.63 13.69
C GLY A 178 -28.24 -5.11 14.88
N CYS A 179 -28.72 -4.76 16.07
CA CYS A 179 -28.02 -5.00 17.33
C CYS A 179 -28.40 -6.34 17.96
N GLU A 180 -27.46 -6.91 18.73
CA GLU A 180 -27.76 -8.01 19.64
C GLU A 180 -28.82 -7.58 20.68
N ALA A 181 -29.50 -8.57 21.27
CA ALA A 181 -30.52 -8.32 22.28
C ALA A 181 -29.94 -7.53 23.47
N GLY A 182 -30.59 -6.42 23.81
CA GLY A 182 -30.16 -5.54 24.89
C GLY A 182 -29.23 -4.40 24.46
N TRP A 183 -28.77 -4.38 23.20
CA TRP A 183 -27.99 -3.29 22.63
C TRP A 183 -28.81 -2.46 21.66
N HIS A 184 -28.52 -1.16 21.59
CA HIS A 184 -29.19 -0.23 20.70
C HIS A 184 -28.26 0.88 20.19
N GLY A 185 -28.86 1.80 19.42
CA GLY A 185 -28.14 2.89 18.76
C GLY A 185 -27.52 2.48 17.42
N TYR A 186 -27.01 3.46 16.68
CA TYR A 186 -26.54 3.28 15.30
C TYR A 186 -25.39 2.27 15.15
N THR A 187 -24.50 2.21 16.15
CA THR A 187 -23.33 1.33 16.19
C THR A 187 -23.47 0.19 17.21
N CYS A 188 -24.64 -0.01 17.81
CA CYS A 188 -24.88 -1.04 18.85
C CYS A 188 -23.91 -0.97 20.04
N LYS A 189 -23.71 0.23 20.58
CA LYS A 189 -22.80 0.51 21.72
C LYS A 189 -23.52 1.07 22.95
N GLN A 190 -24.84 1.14 22.91
CA GLN A 190 -25.69 1.72 23.94
C GLN A 190 -26.62 0.66 24.52
#